data_AF-A0A660RNX5-F1
#
_entry.id   AF-A0A660RNX5-F1
#
_cell.length_a   1.000
_cell.length_b   1.000
_cell.length_c   1.000
_cell.angle_alpha   90.00
_cell.angle_beta   90.00
_cell.angle_gamma   90.00
#
_symmetry.space_group_name_H-M   'P 1'
#
loop_
_entity.id
_entity.type
_entity.pdbx_description
1 polymer ?
#
loop_
_entity_poly.entity_id
_entity_poly.type
_entity_poly.pdbx_seq_one_letter_code
_entity_poly.pdbx_strand_id
1 'polypeptide(L)' 'MGIMENPEWKTTTLPAVGTLRWRYKTGDRIFSSPAMGICGTIYVGSFDHYIYSIYGGSSGIANTPWPMFHHDLRHTGRK' A
#
# COMPACT_ATOMS: atom_id res chain seq x y z
N MET A 1 20.97 28.40 29.72
CA MET A 1 20.69 28.37 28.27
C MET A 1 19.83 27.16 28.02
N GLY A 2 18.50 27.35 27.94
CA GLY A 2 17.53 26.26 27.85
C GLY A 2 17.62 25.58 26.49
N ILE A 3 17.66 24.25 26.49
CA ILE A 3 17.48 23.46 25.27
C ILE A 3 16.03 23.66 24.81
N MET A 4 15.84 24.26 23.64
CA MET A 4 14.54 24.33 23.00
C MET A 4 14.25 22.95 22.41
N GLU A 5 13.41 22.16 23.09
CA GLU A 5 12.84 20.96 22.48
C GLU A 5 11.99 21.41 21.28
N ASN A 6 12.40 21.02 20.07
CA ASN A 6 11.67 21.28 18.84
C ASN A 6 10.36 20.46 18.86
N PRO A 7 9.16 21.06 18.89
CA PRO A 7 7.91 20.35 19.14
C PRO A 7 7.36 19.56 17.93
N GLU A 8 8.09 19.52 16.81
CA GLU A 8 7.55 19.04 15.52
C GLU A 8 7.93 17.60 15.13
N TRP A 9 8.88 16.95 15.83
CA TRP A 9 9.17 15.54 15.55
C TRP A 9 8.21 14.64 16.32
N LYS A 10 6.98 14.47 15.82
CA LYS A 10 6.16 13.33 16.25
C LYS A 10 6.84 12.04 15.79
N THR A 11 7.56 11.36 16.68
CA THR A 11 8.07 10.00 16.48
C THR A 11 6.88 9.04 16.39
N THR A 12 6.33 8.90 15.19
CA THR A 12 5.33 7.88 14.90
C THR A 12 6.07 6.57 14.72
N THR A 13 6.15 5.78 15.79
CA THR A 13 6.67 4.42 15.72
C THR A 13 5.85 3.65 14.68
N LEU A 14 6.49 3.30 13.56
CA LEU A 14 5.85 2.48 12.54
C LEU A 14 5.57 1.09 13.15
N PRO A 15 4.46 0.43 12.79
CA PRO A 15 4.23 -0.96 13.17
C PRO A 15 5.44 -1.81 12.75
N ALA A 16 5.84 -2.76 13.59
CA ALA A 16 6.90 -3.70 13.26
C ALA A 16 6.59 -4.38 11.91
N VAL A 17 7.64 -4.69 11.14
CA VAL A 17 7.50 -5.42 9.88
C VAL A 17 6.75 -6.73 10.14
N GLY A 18 5.74 -7.03 9.31
CA GLY A 18 4.88 -8.20 9.49
C GLY A 18 3.68 -8.00 10.42
N THR A 19 3.51 -6.82 11.03
CA THR A 19 2.28 -6.47 11.75
C THR A 19 1.12 -6.28 10.78
N LEU A 20 0.02 -7.01 11.00
CA LEU A 20 -1.21 -6.88 10.21
C LEU A 20 -1.79 -5.46 10.37
N ARG A 21 -1.85 -4.70 9.28
CA ARG A 21 -2.41 -3.33 9.30
C ARG A 21 -3.92 -3.28 9.10
N TRP A 22 -4.46 -4.16 8.26
CA TRP A 22 -5.88 -4.22 7.94
C TRP A 22 -6.26 -5.61 7.45
N ARG A 23 -7.57 -5.92 7.49
CA ARG A 23 -8.15 -7.13 6.89
C ARG A 23 -9.50 -6.79 6.26
N TYR A 24 -9.85 -7.52 5.20
CA TYR A 24 -11.13 -7.41 4.53
C TYR A 24 -11.66 -8.82 4.22
N LYS A 25 -12.96 -9.05 4.40
CA LYS A 25 -13.59 -10.36 4.17
C LYS A 25 -14.28 -10.38 2.81
N THR A 26 -13.92 -11.32 1.95
CA THR A 26 -14.62 -11.66 0.71
C THR A 26 -15.65 -12.77 0.94
N GLY A 27 -16.51 -13.01 -0.07
CA GLY A 27 -17.54 -14.05 -0.03
C GLY A 27 -17.01 -15.46 -0.25
N ASP A 28 -15.91 -15.61 -1.01
CA ASP A 28 -15.22 -16.89 -1.23
C ASP A 28 -13.70 -16.68 -1.38
N ARG A 29 -12.98 -17.77 -1.67
CA ARG A 29 -11.54 -17.87 -1.83
C ARG A 29 -10.98 -16.89 -2.86
N ILE A 30 -9.76 -16.43 -2.59
CA ILE A 30 -8.95 -15.62 -3.49
C ILE A 30 -7.79 -16.50 -3.95
N PHE A 31 -7.67 -16.72 -5.26
CA PHE A 31 -6.53 -17.42 -5.87
C PHE A 31 -5.70 -16.52 -6.80
N SER A 32 -6.15 -15.28 -7.02
CA SER A 32 -5.45 -14.30 -7.85
C SER A 32 -4.38 -13.54 -7.07
N SER A 33 -3.33 -13.08 -7.76
CA SER A 33 -2.46 -12.03 -7.24
C SER A 33 -3.22 -10.69 -7.18
N PRO A 34 -3.02 -9.85 -6.14
CA PRO A 34 -3.60 -8.52 -6.09
C PRO A 34 -2.94 -7.57 -7.11
N ALA A 35 -3.69 -6.63 -7.64
CA ALA A 35 -3.19 -5.54 -8.50
C ALA A 35 -3.36 -4.19 -7.80
N MET A 36 -2.43 -3.26 -8.03
CA MET A 36 -2.48 -1.90 -7.45
C MET A 36 -2.73 -0.87 -8.55
N GLY A 37 -3.72 0.01 -8.35
CA GLY A 37 -3.99 1.15 -9.20
C GLY A 37 -3.16 2.39 -8.82
N ILE A 38 -3.18 3.41 -9.69
CA ILE A 38 -2.37 4.64 -9.53
C ILE A 38 -2.65 5.40 -8.23
N CYS A 39 -3.86 5.32 -7.69
CA CYS A 39 -4.25 5.96 -6.43
C CYS A 39 -4.07 5.05 -5.20
N GLY A 40 -3.31 3.95 -5.30
CA GLY A 40 -3.13 2.99 -4.21
C GLY A 40 -4.35 2.10 -3.94
N THR A 41 -5.36 2.12 -4.81
CA THR A 41 -6.48 1.16 -4.75
C THR A 41 -5.98 -0.24 -5.07
N ILE A 42 -6.33 -1.20 -4.23
CA ILE A 42 -5.99 -2.61 -4.43
C ILE A 42 -7.18 -3.33 -5.04
N TYR A 43 -6.95 -4.06 -6.12
CA TYR A 43 -7.94 -4.88 -6.82
C TYR A 43 -7.66 -6.36 -6.59
N VAL A 44 -8.70 -7.11 -6.23
CA VAL A 44 -8.62 -8.55 -5.97
C VAL A 44 -9.85 -9.26 -6.54
N GLY A 45 -9.65 -10.34 -7.29
CA GLY A 45 -10.74 -11.21 -7.73
C GLY A 45 -11.05 -12.29 -6.69
N SER A 46 -12.32 -12.58 -6.47
CA SER A 46 -12.76 -13.68 -5.61
C SER A 46 -13.63 -14.67 -6.39
N PHE A 47 -13.68 -15.90 -5.90
CA PHE A 47 -14.53 -16.97 -6.45
C PHE A 47 -16.03 -16.76 -6.19
N ASP A 48 -16.40 -15.74 -5.43
CA ASP A 48 -17.79 -15.31 -5.26
C ASP A 48 -18.37 -14.54 -6.47
N HIS A 49 -17.64 -14.53 -7.59
CA HIS A 49 -17.98 -13.84 -8.83
C HIS A 49 -17.87 -12.31 -8.78
N TYR A 50 -17.20 -11.74 -7.78
CA TYR A 50 -16.94 -10.30 -7.67
C TYR A 50 -15.46 -9.93 -7.77
N ILE A 51 -15.23 -8.70 -8.24
CA ILE A 51 -13.95 -7.99 -8.13
C ILE A 51 -14.09 -6.97 -7.01
N TYR A 52 -13.20 -7.04 -6.03
CA TYR A 52 -13.16 -6.12 -4.90
C TYR A 52 -12.16 -5.00 -5.18
N SER A 53 -12.60 -3.76 -4.98
CA SER A 53 -11.75 -2.57 -4.97
C SER A 53 -11.60 -2.06 -3.54
N ILE A 54 -10.42 -2.24 -2.95
CA ILE A 54 -10.13 -1.86 -1.56
C ILE A 54 -9.31 -0.58 -1.59
N TYR A 55 -9.88 0.50 -1.06
CA TYR A 55 -9.21 1.78 -0.89
C TYR A 55 -8.71 1.94 0.55
N GLY A 56 -7.40 2.07 0.71
CA GLY A 56 -6.74 2.18 2.03
C GLY A 56 -6.47 3.61 2.48
N GLY A 57 -6.90 4.64 1.74
CA GLY A 57 -6.61 6.03 2.07
C GLY A 57 -5.15 6.44 1.88
N SER A 58 -4.34 5.62 1.19
CA SER A 58 -2.95 5.99 0.86
C SER A 58 -2.94 7.05 -0.23
N SER A 59 -2.31 8.20 0.03
CA SER A 59 -2.21 9.33 -0.90
C SER A 59 -1.33 9.09 -2.16
N GLY A 60 -1.06 7.83 -2.50
CA GLY A 60 -0.22 7.43 -3.65
C GLY A 60 0.69 6.25 -3.35
N ILE A 61 1.42 5.83 -4.38
CA ILE A 61 2.51 4.84 -4.27
C ILE A 61 3.59 5.44 -3.36
N ALA A 62 4.22 4.61 -2.53
CA ALA A 62 5.27 5.08 -1.65
C ALA A 62 6.40 5.74 -2.46
N ASN A 63 6.80 6.96 -2.09
CA ASN A 63 7.99 7.65 -2.64
C ASN A 63 9.32 7.04 -2.13
N THR A 64 9.30 5.74 -1.79
CA THR A 64 10.46 5.00 -1.31
C THR A 64 11.19 4.35 -2.49
N PRO A 65 12.50 4.09 -2.36
CA PRO A 65 13.29 3.49 -3.45
C PRO A 65 12.74 2.19 -4.04
N TRP A 66 11.78 1.50 -3.40
CA TRP A 66 11.03 0.37 -3.96
C TRP A 66 9.61 0.26 -3.32
N PRO A 67 8.59 -0.40 -3.96
CA PRO A 67 8.78 -1.58 -4.76
C PRO A 67 8.20 -1.65 -6.20
N MET A 68 9.03 -1.41 -7.22
CA MET A 68 8.92 -2.07 -8.54
C MET A 68 10.21 -1.99 -9.37
N PHE A 69 10.51 -3.03 -10.17
CA PHE A 69 11.74 -3.14 -10.97
C PHE A 69 11.69 -2.10 -12.07
N HIS A 70 12.74 -1.28 -12.16
CA HIS A 70 12.91 -0.20 -13.13
C HIS A 70 12.03 1.06 -13.00
N HIS A 71 11.35 1.30 -11.86
CA HIS A 71 10.58 2.55 -11.63
C HIS A 71 9.50 2.85 -12.71
N ASP A 72 9.01 1.85 -13.44
CA ASP A 72 8.05 2.06 -14.53
C ASP A 72 6.68 1.47 -14.18
N LEU A 73 5.76 2.37 -13.78
CA LEU A 73 4.36 2.06 -13.47
C LEU A 73 3.51 1.66 -14.67
N ARG A 74 4.04 1.73 -15.90
CA ARG A 74 3.30 1.45 -17.14
C ARG A 74 3.66 0.09 -17.76
N HIS A 75 4.55 -0.70 -17.13
CA HIS A 75 5.07 -1.94 -17.70
C HIS A 75 5.61 -1.77 -19.13
N THR A 76 6.18 -0.61 -19.45
CA THR A 76 6.67 -0.31 -20.81
C THR A 76 8.10 -0.77 -21.03
N GLY A 77 8.84 -1.09 -19.96
CA GLY A 77 10.22 -1.56 -20.03
C GLY A 77 11.20 -0.51 -20.57
N ARG A 78 10.79 0.77 -20.62
CA ARG A 78 11.60 1.87 -21.16
C ARG A 78 12.27 2.65 -20.04
N LYS A 79 13.56 2.94 -20.25
CA LYS A 79 14.39 3.84 -19.45
C LYS A 79 14.28 5.27 -19.97
#